data_AF-A0A0Z8M2H9-F1
#
_entry.id   AF-A0A0Z8M2H9-F1
#
_cell.length_a   1.000
_cell.length_b   1.000
_cell.length_c   1.000
_cell.angle_alpha   90.00
_cell.angle_beta   90.00
_cell.angle_gamma   90.00
#
_symmetry.space_group_name_H-M   'P 1'
#
loop_
_entity.id
_entity.type
_entity.pdbx_description
1 polymer ?
#
loop_
_entity_poly.entity_id
_entity_poly.type
_entity_poly.pdbx_seq_one_letter_code
_entity_poly.pdbx_strand_id
1 'polypeptide(L)'
;MTDYVNYNQERWNRVSARQGNAYTVPLSHEEFLVAKVKPLSVSLTVGKTVPLDWFEKAQGKKLLGLACGGGQQGPIFAAHGYETTILDFSKEQLDKDRLVAE
;
A
#
# COMPACT_ATOMS: atom_id res chain seq x y z
N MET A 1 9.62 -6.34 -29.74
CA MET A 1 8.69 -6.05 -28.63
C MET A 1 9.41 -5.13 -27.68
N THR A 2 8.92 -3.91 -27.48
CA THR A 2 9.41 -3.06 -26.38
C THR A 2 9.17 -3.82 -25.07
N ASP A 3 10.15 -3.85 -24.18
CA ASP A 3 9.97 -4.43 -22.85
C ASP A 3 8.98 -3.56 -22.07
N TYR A 4 7.70 -3.90 -22.18
CA TYR A 4 6.60 -3.15 -21.59
C TYR A 4 6.66 -3.18 -20.07
N VAL A 5 7.33 -4.18 -19.47
CA VAL A 5 7.53 -4.27 -18.03
C VAL A 5 8.45 -3.13 -17.59
N ASN A 6 9.60 -2.98 -18.23
CA ASN A 6 10.53 -1.88 -17.93
C ASN A 6 9.89 -0.51 -18.18
N TYR A 7 9.15 -0.36 -19.28
CA TYR A 7 8.45 0.91 -19.55
C TYR A 7 7.43 1.27 -18.44
N ASN A 8 6.63 0.30 -17.99
CA ASN A 8 5.63 0.52 -16.94
C ASN A 8 6.26 0.76 -15.57
N GLN A 9 7.32 0.02 -15.23
CA GLN A 9 8.10 0.22 -14.01
C GLN A 9 8.66 1.65 -13.96
N GLU A 10 9.33 2.09 -15.02
CA GLU A 10 9.90 3.43 -15.11
C GLU A 10 8.84 4.53 -15.04
N ARG A 11 7.68 4.32 -15.68
CA ARG A 11 6.55 5.24 -15.58
C ARG A 11 6.10 5.39 -14.12
N TRP A 12 5.90 4.29 -13.41
CA TRP A 12 5.46 4.32 -12.01
C TRP A 12 6.51 4.90 -11.07
N ASN A 13 7.80 4.61 -11.29
CA ASN A 13 8.89 5.26 -10.55
C ASN A 13 8.80 6.79 -10.68
N ARG A 14 8.67 7.32 -11.90
CA ARG A 14 8.55 8.78 -12.11
C ARG A 14 7.29 9.39 -11.50
N VAL A 15 6.15 8.72 -11.62
CA VAL A 15 4.88 9.19 -11.05
C VAL A 15 4.94 9.18 -9.52
N SER A 16 5.52 8.13 -8.95
CA SER A 16 5.69 7.96 -7.51
C SER A 16 6.65 8.99 -6.92
N ALA A 17 7.83 9.19 -7.52
CA ALA A 17 8.82 10.16 -7.04
C ALA A 17 8.29 11.60 -6.98
N ARG A 18 7.33 11.95 -7.85
CA ARG A 18 6.71 13.28 -7.91
C ARG A 18 5.43 13.42 -7.09
N GLN A 19 5.03 12.36 -6.37
CA GLN A 19 3.72 12.29 -5.73
C GLN A 19 2.57 12.65 -6.69
N GLY A 20 2.64 12.16 -7.93
CA GLY A 20 1.78 12.62 -9.02
C GLY A 20 0.31 12.23 -8.93
N ASN A 21 -0.08 11.42 -7.94
CA ASN A 21 -1.48 11.09 -7.64
C ASN A 21 -1.67 10.61 -6.18
N ALA A 22 -2.92 10.40 -5.77
CA ALA A 22 -3.27 9.99 -4.41
C ALA A 22 -2.65 8.65 -3.95
N TYR A 23 -2.32 7.73 -4.86
CA TYR A 23 -1.70 6.43 -4.54
C TYR A 23 -0.18 6.51 -4.37
N THR A 24 0.39 7.70 -4.48
CA THR A 24 1.82 7.95 -4.38
C THR A 24 2.18 8.81 -3.17
N VAL A 25 1.21 9.17 -2.35
CA VAL A 25 1.44 9.92 -1.12
C VAL A 25 1.39 8.92 0.04
N PRO A 26 2.53 8.60 0.68
CA PRO A 26 2.52 7.72 1.83
C PRO A 26 1.81 8.38 3.01
N LEU A 27 1.39 7.56 3.97
CA LEU A 27 0.91 8.08 5.24
C LEU A 27 2.03 8.83 5.96
N SER A 28 1.69 9.95 6.59
CA SER A 28 2.53 10.51 7.63
C SER A 28 2.54 9.60 8.86
N HIS A 29 3.56 9.76 9.72
CA HIS A 29 3.64 9.03 10.98
C HIS A 29 2.40 9.24 11.85
N GLU A 30 1.89 10.48 11.91
CA GLU A 30 0.69 10.83 12.68
C GLU A 30 -0.56 10.13 12.13
N GLU A 31 -0.76 10.13 10.80
CA GLU A 31 -1.87 9.40 10.17
C GLU A 31 -1.78 7.89 10.41
N PHE A 32 -0.57 7.32 10.36
CA PHE A 32 -0.34 5.92 10.65
C PHE A 32 -0.70 5.58 12.11
N LEU A 33 -0.25 6.36 13.08
CA LEU A 33 -0.58 6.14 14.50
C LEU A 33 -2.08 6.21 14.75
N VAL A 34 -2.78 7.14 14.10
CA VAL A 34 -4.24 7.26 14.18
C VAL A 34 -4.92 6.06 13.52
N ALA A 35 -4.45 5.62 12.36
CA ALA A 35 -5.01 4.48 11.64
C ALA A 35 -4.81 3.16 12.40
N LYS A 36 -3.68 3.01 13.10
CA LYS A 36 -3.33 1.81 13.89
C LYS A 36 -4.32 1.51 15.03
N VAL A 37 -4.91 2.54 15.64
CA VAL A 37 -5.84 2.38 16.78
C VAL A 37 -7.32 2.36 16.37
N LYS A 38 -7.61 2.75 15.13
CA LYS A 38 -8.97 2.70 14.58
C LYS A 38 -9.25 1.32 14.00
N PRO A 39 -10.53 0.93 13.83
CA PRO A 39 -10.86 -0.25 13.05
C PRO A 39 -10.22 -0.18 11.65
N LEU A 40 -9.72 -1.31 11.17
CA LEU A 40 -9.16 -1.44 9.83
C LEU A 40 -10.15 -0.89 8.80
N SER A 41 -9.66 -0.02 7.92
CA SER A 41 -10.43 0.52 6.80
C SER A 41 -9.58 0.42 5.54
N VAL A 42 -10.15 -0.17 4.50
CA VAL A 42 -9.41 -0.55 3.29
C VAL A 42 -10.05 0.12 2.08
N SER A 43 -9.27 0.93 1.37
CA SER A 43 -9.74 1.68 0.21
C SER A 43 -9.73 0.80 -1.05
N LEU A 44 -10.88 0.69 -1.73
CA LEU A 44 -10.99 0.08 -3.06
C LEU A 44 -10.49 1.06 -4.14
N THR A 45 -10.91 2.31 -4.02
CA THR A 45 -10.56 3.42 -4.90
C THR A 45 -10.72 4.73 -4.13
N VAL A 46 -10.38 5.85 -4.74
CA VAL A 46 -10.53 7.17 -4.12
C VAL A 46 -11.98 7.36 -3.65
N GLY A 47 -12.15 7.54 -2.34
CA GLY A 47 -13.45 7.80 -1.71
C GLY A 47 -14.37 6.58 -1.54
N LYS A 48 -13.91 5.36 -1.82
CA LYS A 48 -14.69 4.13 -1.56
C LYS A 48 -13.87 3.08 -0.82
N THR A 49 -14.46 2.53 0.24
CA THR A 49 -13.90 1.42 1.02
C THR A 49 -14.56 0.09 0.64
N VAL A 50 -13.85 -1.01 0.90
CA VAL A 50 -14.42 -2.36 0.84
C VAL A 50 -15.01 -2.77 2.19
N PRO A 51 -15.90 -3.78 2.23
CA PRO A 51 -16.40 -4.34 3.48
C PRO A 51 -15.28 -4.88 4.39
N LEU A 52 -15.35 -4.58 5.69
CA LEU A 52 -14.36 -5.02 6.68
C LEU A 52 -14.37 -6.54 6.89
N ASP A 53 -15.53 -7.19 6.75
CA ASP A 53 -15.71 -8.63 6.95
C ASP A 53 -14.89 -9.49 5.98
N TRP A 54 -14.41 -8.91 4.87
CA TRP A 54 -13.48 -9.56 3.95
C TRP A 54 -12.14 -9.87 4.62
N PHE A 55 -11.68 -8.99 5.52
CA PHE A 55 -10.41 -9.11 6.23
C PHE A 55 -10.56 -9.87 7.55
N GLU A 56 -11.70 -9.76 8.23
CA GLU A 56 -12.00 -10.59 9.42
C GLU A 56 -11.89 -12.08 9.11
N LYS A 57 -12.35 -12.51 7.93
CA LYS A 57 -12.24 -13.90 7.43
C LYS A 57 -10.80 -14.32 7.12
N ALA A 58 -9.87 -13.37 7.00
CA ALA A 58 -8.46 -13.60 6.67
C ALA A 58 -7.55 -13.62 7.91
N GLN A 59 -8.08 -13.48 9.13
CA GLN A 59 -7.29 -13.55 10.35
C GLN A 59 -6.48 -14.87 10.43
N GLY A 60 -5.19 -14.75 10.79
CA GLY A 60 -4.25 -15.87 10.83
C GLY A 60 -3.74 -16.34 9.46
N LYS A 61 -4.12 -15.67 8.36
CA LYS A 61 -3.55 -15.91 7.02
C LYS A 61 -2.49 -14.86 6.69
N LYS A 62 -1.62 -15.19 5.73
CA LYS A 62 -0.68 -14.25 5.14
C LYS A 62 -1.39 -13.42 4.07
N LEU A 63 -1.16 -12.11 4.09
CA LEU A 63 -1.74 -11.16 3.15
C LEU A 63 -0.71 -10.84 2.06
N LEU A 64 -1.09 -11.05 0.79
CA LEU A 64 -0.27 -10.69 -0.37
C LEU A 64 -0.91 -9.51 -1.10
N GLY A 65 -0.22 -8.37 -1.13
CA GLY A 65 -0.58 -7.21 -1.92
C GLY A 65 0.12 -7.23 -3.28
N LEU A 66 -0.63 -7.15 -4.38
CA LEU A 66 -0.10 -7.10 -5.75
C LEU A 66 -0.32 -5.70 -6.33
N ALA A 67 0.74 -5.10 -6.86
CA ALA A 67 0.74 -3.69 -7.29
C ALA A 67 0.19 -2.77 -6.18
N CYS A 68 0.65 -3.02 -4.95
CA CYS A 68 0.09 -2.47 -3.73
C CYS A 68 1.09 -1.60 -2.96
N GLY A 69 2.17 -1.17 -3.62
CA GLY A 69 3.15 -0.31 -2.97
C GLY A 69 2.62 1.12 -2.77
N GLY A 70 3.27 1.86 -1.88
CA GLY A 70 3.03 3.30 -1.71
C GLY A 70 2.84 3.79 -0.28
N GLY A 71 3.05 2.94 0.73
CA GLY A 71 3.07 3.33 2.13
C GLY A 71 1.71 3.67 2.72
N GLN A 72 0.64 3.09 2.17
CA GLN A 72 -0.74 3.34 2.60
C GLN A 72 -1.35 2.12 3.30
N GLN A 73 -1.80 1.13 2.52
CA GLN A 73 -2.57 0.01 3.07
C GLN A 73 -1.66 -1.07 3.67
N GLY A 74 -0.51 -1.35 3.04
CA GLY A 74 0.45 -2.36 3.52
C GLY A 74 0.87 -2.18 4.98
N PRO A 75 1.38 -0.99 5.37
CA PRO A 75 1.74 -0.72 6.76
C PRO A 75 0.55 -0.82 7.73
N ILE A 76 -0.65 -0.37 7.32
CA ILE A 76 -1.86 -0.48 8.13
C ILE A 76 -2.22 -1.95 8.38
N PHE A 77 -2.14 -2.82 7.37
CA PHE A 77 -2.39 -4.25 7.55
C PHE A 77 -1.40 -4.87 8.54
N ALA A 78 -0.11 -4.55 8.42
CA ALA A 78 0.90 -5.01 9.38
C ALA A 78 0.59 -4.52 10.81
N ALA A 79 0.17 -3.26 10.96
CA ALA A 79 -0.22 -2.70 12.25
C ALA A 79 -1.44 -3.37 12.90
N HIS A 80 -2.32 -3.97 12.08
CA HIS A 80 -3.48 -4.74 12.50
C HIS A 80 -3.20 -6.25 12.67
N GLY A 81 -1.92 -6.65 12.63
CA GLY A 81 -1.50 -8.02 12.92
C GLY A 81 -1.50 -8.99 11.73
N TYR A 82 -1.67 -8.49 10.49
CA TYR A 82 -1.53 -9.32 9.30
C TYR A 82 -0.06 -9.48 8.92
N GLU A 83 0.39 -10.72 8.72
CA GLU A 83 1.68 -11.00 8.08
C GLU A 83 1.57 -10.63 6.60
N THR A 84 2.13 -9.47 6.23
CA THR A 84 1.89 -8.83 4.93
C THR A 84 3.13 -8.90 4.05
N THR A 85 2.95 -9.27 2.78
CA THR A 85 3.96 -9.16 1.72
C THR A 85 3.42 -8.24 0.63
N ILE A 86 4.14 -7.15 0.33
CA ILE A 86 3.78 -6.21 -0.75
C ILE A 86 4.70 -6.42 -1.93
N LEU A 87 4.10 -6.64 -3.10
CA LEU A 87 4.78 -6.67 -4.38
C LEU A 87 4.34 -5.46 -5.21
N ASP A 88 5.32 -4.73 -5.71
CA ASP A 88 5.11 -3.65 -6.67
C ASP A 88 6.28 -3.64 -7.65
N PHE A 89 6.03 -3.24 -8.89
CA PHE A 89 7.12 -3.04 -9.85
C PHE A 89 7.91 -1.78 -9.55
N SER A 90 7.29 -0.78 -8.93
CA SER A 90 7.95 0.49 -8.62
C SER A 90 8.74 0.40 -7.33
N LYS A 91 10.06 0.54 -7.44
CA LYS A 91 10.94 0.68 -6.27
C LYS A 91 10.56 1.91 -5.44
N GLU A 92 10.22 3.02 -6.08
CA GLU A 92 9.75 4.25 -5.42
C GLU A 92 8.47 4.04 -4.60
N GLN A 93 7.57 3.14 -5.03
CA GLN A 93 6.41 2.77 -4.22
C GLN A 93 6.80 1.88 -3.04
N LEU A 94 7.64 0.87 -3.26
CA LEU A 94 8.11 -0.03 -2.19
C LEU A 94 8.94 0.70 -1.12
N ASP A 95 9.72 1.70 -1.52
CA ASP A 95 10.53 2.50 -0.59
C ASP A 95 9.64 3.34 0.34
N LYS A 96 8.42 3.71 -0.09
CA LYS A 96 7.41 4.36 0.76
C LYS A 96 6.79 3.41 1.77
N ASP A 97 6.58 2.14 1.40
CA ASP A 97 6.14 1.14 2.37
C ASP A 97 7.18 0.95 3.47
N ARG A 98 8.48 0.95 3.12
CA ARG A 98 9.56 0.91 4.11
C ARG A 98 9.57 2.15 4.99
N LEU A 99 9.46 3.34 4.40
CA LEU A 99 9.44 4.61 5.12
C LEU A 99 8.36 4.65 6.23
N VAL A 100 7.18 4.08 5.98
CA VAL A 100 6.07 4.08 6.94
C VAL A 100 6.17 2.91 7.93
N ALA A 101 6.88 1.85 7.57
CA ALA A 101 7.08 0.68 8.43
C ALA A 101 8.24 0.84 9.43
N GLU A 102 9.20 1.71 9.14
CA GLU A 102 10.33 2.11 10.00
C GLU A 102 9.93 3.20 11.01
#